data_AF-E3ECL8-F1
#
_entry.id   AF-E3ECL8-F1
#
_cell.length_a   1.000
_cell.length_b   1.000
_cell.length_c   1.000
_cell.angle_alpha   90.00
_cell.angle_beta   90.00
_cell.angle_gamma   90.00
#
_symmetry.space_group_name_H-M   'P 1'
#
loop_
_entity.id
_entity.type
_entity.pdbx_description
1 polymer ?
#
loop_
_entity_poly.entity_id
_entity_poly.type
_entity_poly.pdbx_seq_one_letter_code
_entity_poly.pdbx_strand_id
1 'polypeptide(L)'
;MGEREWKQALFAYVNQYNRSEVNGVPQPDEYLEVGQRMERAARAARLEQWYSERDAVPLRSETRAKPIRIVQDTPDEAVVDVQLHVRLFYEKGGMTHREDRIERERLTFTREGEAWQVTRIERDPAERKPAGGEVPFEQASFNQGGSLPLLNRGVLGFGSSARPSRYRREEAAAYADQWWDSFNPEFEAFDVDCTNYISQCLFAGGAPIHYTGKRESGWWYKGRVAGRELWSYSWAVSNSLERYLGSSSWGLTAEQVSRPEQLMLGDVIFYDWDGDGTFQHSTVVTAFDAGGMPLVNAHTVSSRHRYWDYKNSYAWTDNTVYRFYHIADYF
;
A
#
# COMPACT_ATOMS: atom_id res chain seq x y z
N MET A 1 7.99 -1.21 -38.25
CA MET A 1 6.86 -1.54 -37.35
C MET A 1 6.27 -0.21 -36.93
N GLY A 2 5.15 0.20 -37.55
CA GLY A 2 4.59 1.54 -37.39
C GLY A 2 4.30 1.87 -35.93
N GLU A 3 4.58 3.10 -35.53
CA GLU A 3 4.24 3.61 -34.22
C GLU A 3 2.73 3.52 -34.02
N ARG A 4 2.27 2.80 -32.98
CA ARG A 4 0.83 2.62 -32.74
C ARG A 4 0.21 3.96 -32.38
N GLU A 5 -0.74 4.43 -33.17
CA GLU A 5 -1.30 5.79 -33.10
C GLU A 5 -1.92 6.11 -31.73
N TRP A 6 -2.56 5.13 -31.07
CA TRP A 6 -3.10 5.30 -29.71
C TRP A 6 -2.04 5.64 -28.63
N LYS A 7 -0.74 5.42 -28.90
CA LYS A 7 0.33 5.84 -27.97
C LYS A 7 0.42 7.35 -27.80
N GLN A 8 0.04 8.12 -28.82
CA GLN A 8 -0.03 9.58 -28.71
C GLN A 8 -1.15 10.00 -27.74
N ALA A 9 -2.28 9.31 -27.79
CA ALA A 9 -3.37 9.49 -26.83
C ALA A 9 -2.94 9.12 -25.40
N LEU A 10 -2.16 8.05 -25.23
CA LEU A 10 -1.58 7.70 -23.94
C LEU A 10 -0.64 8.79 -23.41
N PHE A 11 0.19 9.39 -24.27
CA PHE A 11 1.04 10.51 -23.87
C PHE A 11 0.22 11.74 -23.44
N ALA A 12 -0.83 12.08 -24.20
CA ALA A 12 -1.76 13.15 -23.84
C ALA A 12 -2.44 12.88 -22.49
N TYR A 13 -2.90 11.64 -22.28
CA TYR A 13 -3.49 11.18 -21.02
C TYR A 13 -2.52 11.37 -19.84
N VAL A 14 -1.27 10.92 -19.97
CA VAL A 14 -0.25 11.04 -18.92
C VAL A 14 0.05 12.51 -18.58
N ASN A 15 0.13 13.39 -19.58
CA ASN A 15 0.32 14.81 -19.34
C ASN A 15 -0.85 15.42 -18.57
N GLN A 16 -2.07 15.01 -18.90
CA GLN A 16 -3.26 15.46 -18.22
C GLN A 16 -3.35 14.91 -16.79
N TYR A 17 -2.99 13.64 -16.59
CA TYR A 17 -2.86 13.01 -15.28
C TYR A 17 -1.90 13.82 -14.39
N ASN A 18 -0.69 14.12 -14.88
CA ASN A 18 0.30 14.91 -14.14
C ASN A 18 -0.20 16.31 -13.77
N ARG A 19 -0.92 16.97 -14.66
CA ARG A 19 -1.53 18.28 -14.37
C ARG A 19 -2.60 18.18 -13.30
N SER A 20 -3.43 17.13 -13.34
CA SER A 20 -4.50 16.93 -12.36
C SER A 20 -3.99 16.63 -10.95
N GLU A 21 -2.82 15.99 -10.82
CA GLU A 21 -2.17 15.74 -9.53
C GLU A 21 -1.60 17.03 -8.89
N VAL A 22 -1.35 18.08 -9.68
CA VAL A 22 -0.77 19.34 -9.20
C VAL A 22 -1.81 20.43 -9.03
N ASN A 23 -2.60 20.68 -10.07
CA ASN A 23 -3.48 21.86 -10.09
C ASN A 23 -4.88 21.58 -9.53
N GLY A 24 -5.24 20.33 -9.24
CA GLY A 24 -6.59 19.98 -8.77
C GLY A 24 -7.73 20.34 -9.76
N VAL A 25 -7.42 20.77 -10.98
CA VAL A 25 -8.41 21.09 -12.01
C VAL A 25 -8.33 20.03 -13.11
N PRO A 26 -9.33 19.14 -13.21
CA PRO A 26 -9.47 18.29 -14.39
C PRO A 26 -9.74 19.20 -15.60
N GLN A 27 -9.03 19.00 -16.71
CA GLN A 27 -9.49 19.59 -17.97
C GLN A 27 -10.79 18.90 -18.39
N PRO A 28 -11.68 19.58 -19.14
CA PRO A 28 -12.86 18.94 -19.70
C PRO A 28 -12.42 17.85 -20.68
N ASP A 29 -12.34 16.61 -20.20
CA ASP A 29 -12.26 15.44 -21.07
C ASP A 29 -13.67 15.16 -21.58
N GLU A 30 -14.08 15.91 -22.60
CA GLU A 30 -15.43 15.80 -23.17
C GLU A 30 -15.80 14.35 -23.55
N TYR A 31 -14.78 13.53 -23.84
CA TYR A 31 -14.86 12.16 -24.29
C TYR A 31 -14.99 11.11 -23.17
N LEU A 32 -14.71 11.47 -21.90
CA LEU A 32 -14.95 10.57 -20.79
C LEU A 32 -16.44 10.52 -20.44
N GLU A 33 -16.90 9.33 -20.04
CA GLU A 33 -18.24 9.14 -19.50
C GLU A 33 -18.54 10.14 -18.37
N VAL A 34 -19.79 10.60 -18.29
CA VAL A 34 -20.21 11.64 -17.33
C VAL A 34 -19.85 11.25 -15.89
N GLY A 35 -20.07 9.97 -15.51
CA GLY A 35 -19.72 9.47 -14.19
C GLY A 35 -18.23 9.61 -13.87
N GLN A 36 -17.35 9.23 -14.80
CA GLN A 36 -15.90 9.33 -14.63
C GLN A 36 -15.42 10.77 -14.53
N ARG A 37 -16.05 11.69 -15.29
CA ARG A 37 -15.78 13.12 -15.16
C ARG A 37 -16.16 13.65 -13.77
N MET A 38 -17.33 13.26 -13.27
CA MET A 38 -17.80 13.67 -11.93
C MET A 38 -16.88 13.13 -10.83
N GLU A 39 -16.46 11.87 -10.91
CA GLU A 39 -15.52 11.27 -9.96
C GLU A 39 -14.17 12.00 -9.94
N ARG A 40 -13.62 12.34 -11.11
CA ARG A 40 -12.37 13.11 -11.20
C ARG A 40 -12.52 14.50 -10.61
N ALA A 41 -13.61 15.21 -10.90
CA ALA A 41 -13.88 16.52 -10.33
C ALA A 41 -14.02 16.48 -8.80
N ALA A 42 -14.75 15.49 -8.27
CA ALA A 42 -14.90 15.29 -6.83
C ALA A 42 -13.57 15.00 -6.14
N ARG A 43 -12.73 14.12 -6.72
CA ARG A 43 -11.39 13.85 -6.21
C ARG A 43 -10.53 15.11 -6.23
N ALA A 44 -10.59 15.89 -7.30
CA ALA A 44 -9.72 17.05 -7.46
C ALA A 44 -10.07 18.17 -6.47
N ALA A 45 -11.36 18.42 -6.24
CA ALA A 45 -11.82 19.32 -5.17
C ALA A 45 -11.40 18.82 -3.77
N ARG A 46 -11.49 17.52 -3.52
CA ARG A 46 -10.99 16.91 -2.26
C ARG A 46 -9.49 17.12 -2.09
N LEU A 47 -8.71 16.95 -3.14
CA LEU A 47 -7.25 17.15 -3.08
C LEU A 47 -6.88 18.60 -2.83
N GLU A 48 -7.58 19.55 -3.44
CA GLU A 48 -7.38 20.98 -3.19
C GLU A 48 -7.59 21.30 -1.70
N GLN A 49 -8.72 20.86 -1.13
CA GLN A 49 -8.98 21.01 0.30
C GLN A 49 -7.91 20.31 1.16
N TRP A 50 -7.55 19.08 0.80
CA TRP A 50 -6.57 18.28 1.54
C TRP A 50 -5.17 18.91 1.59
N TYR A 51 -4.72 19.49 0.48
CA TYR A 51 -3.46 20.23 0.44
C TYR A 51 -3.53 21.52 1.27
N SER A 52 -4.66 22.24 1.19
CA SER A 52 -4.89 23.43 2.02
C SER A 52 -4.88 23.12 3.51
N GLU A 53 -5.55 22.04 3.96
CA GLU A 53 -5.57 21.63 5.38
C GLU A 53 -4.17 21.25 5.90
N ARG A 54 -3.29 20.82 4.99
CA ARG A 54 -1.93 20.37 5.30
C ARG A 54 -0.89 21.47 5.15
N ASP A 55 -1.25 22.70 4.78
CA ASP A 55 -0.29 23.74 4.39
C ASP A 55 0.80 23.19 3.43
N ALA A 56 0.37 22.38 2.47
CA ALA A 56 1.24 21.69 1.53
C ALA A 56 0.88 22.10 0.09
N VAL A 57 1.89 22.34 -0.72
CA VAL A 57 1.71 22.81 -2.11
C VAL A 57 2.28 21.77 -3.06
N PRO A 58 1.47 21.08 -3.88
CA PRO A 58 2.00 20.22 -4.92
C PRO A 58 2.76 21.06 -5.95
N LEU A 59 3.99 20.64 -6.28
CA LEU A 59 4.89 21.38 -7.16
C LEU A 59 4.88 20.80 -8.58
N ARG A 60 4.99 19.47 -8.68
CA ARG A 60 5.07 18.76 -9.96
C ARG A 60 4.75 17.28 -9.79
N SER A 61 4.22 16.69 -10.85
CA SER A 61 4.03 15.24 -10.98
C SER A 61 4.75 14.75 -12.24
N GLU A 62 5.51 13.68 -12.09
CA GLU A 62 6.11 12.94 -13.21
C GLU A 62 5.52 11.54 -13.25
N THR A 63 4.94 11.16 -14.38
CA THR A 63 4.35 9.84 -14.56
C THR A 63 4.98 9.13 -15.74
N ARG A 64 5.53 7.95 -15.48
CA ARG A 64 5.99 7.02 -16.53
C ARG A 64 4.92 5.96 -16.75
N ALA A 65 4.27 6.01 -17.91
CA ALA A 65 3.34 4.97 -18.34
C ALA A 65 4.05 3.82 -19.06
N LYS A 66 3.73 2.58 -18.68
CA LYS A 66 4.18 1.36 -19.33
C LYS A 66 2.97 0.49 -19.68
N PRO A 67 2.65 0.28 -20.97
CA PRO A 67 1.67 -0.73 -21.37
C PRO A 67 2.13 -2.11 -20.89
N ILE A 68 1.30 -2.79 -20.09
CA ILE A 68 1.61 -4.12 -19.56
C ILE A 68 0.90 -5.23 -20.34
N ARG A 69 -0.30 -4.95 -20.86
CA ARG A 69 -1.08 -5.88 -21.67
C ARG A 69 -1.99 -5.13 -22.62
N ILE A 70 -2.05 -5.55 -23.88
CA ILE A 70 -3.05 -5.08 -24.85
C ILE A 70 -4.14 -6.14 -24.88
N VAL A 71 -5.34 -5.77 -24.42
CA VAL A 71 -6.51 -6.65 -24.34
C VAL A 71 -7.21 -6.70 -25.70
N GLN A 72 -7.30 -5.56 -26.38
CA GLN A 72 -7.93 -5.42 -27.70
C GLN A 72 -7.17 -4.37 -28.51
N ASP A 73 -7.04 -4.58 -29.82
CA ASP A 73 -6.38 -3.67 -30.76
C ASP A 73 -7.07 -3.80 -32.13
N THR A 74 -8.08 -2.97 -32.36
CA THR A 74 -8.86 -2.89 -33.59
C THR A 74 -8.58 -1.54 -34.27
N PRO A 75 -8.96 -1.35 -35.56
CA PRO A 75 -8.72 -0.08 -36.25
C PRO A 75 -9.32 1.16 -35.58
N ASP A 76 -10.42 0.97 -34.83
CA ASP A 76 -11.20 2.05 -34.23
C ASP A 76 -11.19 2.05 -32.69
N GLU A 77 -10.71 0.97 -32.06
CA GLU A 77 -10.68 0.82 -30.61
C GLU A 77 -9.48 -0.01 -30.13
N ALA A 78 -8.81 0.46 -29.08
CA ALA A 78 -7.77 -0.28 -28.39
C ALA A 78 -8.05 -0.29 -26.87
N VAL A 79 -7.89 -1.45 -26.23
CA VAL A 79 -8.04 -1.60 -24.77
C VAL A 79 -6.70 -2.07 -24.22
N VAL A 80 -6.11 -1.27 -23.32
CA VAL A 80 -4.75 -1.48 -22.84
C VAL A 80 -4.70 -1.37 -21.32
N ASP A 81 -4.18 -2.41 -20.67
CA ASP A 81 -3.77 -2.33 -19.27
C ASP A 81 -2.41 -1.60 -19.21
N VAL A 82 -2.35 -0.54 -18.42
CA VAL A 82 -1.19 0.34 -18.29
C VAL A 82 -0.77 0.41 -16.82
N GLN A 83 0.53 0.32 -16.58
CA GLN A 83 1.14 0.63 -15.30
C GLN A 83 1.65 2.07 -15.30
N LEU A 84 1.27 2.84 -14.29
CA LEU A 84 1.69 4.24 -14.09
C LEU A 84 2.65 4.29 -12.90
N HIS A 85 3.92 4.64 -13.14
CA HIS A 85 4.85 4.97 -12.07
C HIS A 85 4.82 6.49 -11.88
N VAL A 86 4.16 6.93 -10.81
CA VAL A 86 3.91 8.33 -10.48
C VAL A 86 4.93 8.79 -9.44
N ARG A 87 5.51 9.97 -9.66
CA ARG A 87 6.40 10.66 -8.72
C ARG A 87 5.88 12.06 -8.49
N LEU A 88 5.33 12.28 -7.31
CA LEU A 88 4.72 13.52 -6.92
C LEU A 88 5.65 14.27 -5.97
N PHE A 89 5.91 15.54 -6.27
CA PHE A 89 6.73 16.41 -5.45
C PHE A 89 5.86 17.53 -4.90
N TYR A 90 5.98 17.81 -3.61
CA TYR A 90 5.25 18.87 -2.94
C TYR A 90 6.14 19.60 -1.94
N GLU A 91 5.80 20.85 -1.65
CA GLU A 91 6.45 21.65 -0.61
C GLU A 91 5.60 21.67 0.65
N LYS A 92 6.24 21.53 1.81
CA LYS A 92 5.62 21.81 3.12
C LYS A 92 6.70 22.33 4.07
N GLY A 93 6.41 23.41 4.79
CA GLY A 93 7.34 23.97 5.79
C GLY A 93 8.73 24.32 5.21
N GLY A 94 8.80 24.75 3.95
CA GLY A 94 10.06 25.05 3.26
C GLY A 94 10.89 23.84 2.84
N MET A 95 10.37 22.61 3.03
CA MET A 95 11.02 21.38 2.59
C MET A 95 10.29 20.78 1.39
N THR A 96 11.06 20.26 0.43
CA THR A 96 10.51 19.48 -0.69
C THR A 96 10.41 18.02 -0.30
N HIS A 97 9.21 17.46 -0.42
CA HIS A 97 8.92 16.06 -0.19
C HIS A 97 8.63 15.35 -1.51
N ARG A 98 8.80 14.02 -1.53
CA ARG A 98 8.50 13.16 -2.68
C ARG A 98 7.68 11.95 -2.24
N GLU A 99 6.60 11.71 -2.97
CA GLU A 99 5.77 10.50 -2.91
C GLU A 99 5.94 9.73 -4.22
N ASP A 100 6.17 8.42 -4.13
CA ASP A 100 6.24 7.54 -5.30
C ASP A 100 5.08 6.51 -5.23
N ARG A 101 4.41 6.27 -6.37
CA ARG A 101 3.31 5.29 -6.49
C ARG A 101 3.43 4.47 -7.77
N ILE A 102 3.03 3.20 -7.71
CA ILE A 102 2.83 2.35 -8.90
C ILE A 102 1.38 1.91 -8.96
N GLU A 103 0.65 2.48 -9.91
CA GLU A 103 -0.77 2.24 -10.13
C GLU A 103 -0.99 1.43 -11.42
N ARG A 104 -2.14 0.76 -11.51
CA ARG A 104 -2.57 0.03 -12.71
C ARG A 104 -3.95 0.51 -13.12
N GLU A 105 -4.11 0.82 -14.39
CA GLU A 105 -5.37 1.25 -14.99
C GLU A 105 -5.59 0.51 -16.30
N ARG A 106 -6.85 0.24 -16.64
CA ARG A 106 -7.22 -0.15 -17.99
C ARG A 106 -7.79 1.05 -18.72
N LEU A 107 -7.17 1.38 -19.85
CA LEU A 107 -7.58 2.48 -20.70
C LEU A 107 -8.21 1.93 -21.97
N THR A 108 -9.41 2.42 -22.28
CA THR A 108 -10.02 2.25 -23.60
C THR A 108 -9.74 3.50 -24.41
N PHE A 109 -9.14 3.29 -25.57
CA PHE A 109 -8.88 4.30 -26.58
C PHE A 109 -9.83 4.07 -27.73
N THR A 110 -10.50 5.11 -28.19
CA THR A 110 -11.30 5.07 -29.41
C THR A 110 -10.73 6.06 -30.42
N ARG A 111 -10.90 5.72 -31.70
CA ARG A 111 -10.54 6.57 -32.81
C ARG A 111 -11.77 7.38 -33.24
N GLU A 112 -11.65 8.70 -33.18
CA GLU A 112 -12.62 9.61 -33.76
C GLU A 112 -11.95 10.40 -34.89
N GLY A 113 -12.27 10.04 -36.13
CA GLY A 113 -11.60 10.59 -37.31
C GLY A 113 -10.12 10.22 -37.37
N GLU A 114 -9.24 11.23 -37.33
CA GLU A 114 -7.79 11.04 -37.33
C GLU A 114 -7.17 11.00 -35.92
N ALA A 115 -7.95 11.27 -34.87
CA ALA A 115 -7.44 11.37 -33.51
C ALA A 115 -7.81 10.13 -32.67
N TRP A 116 -6.86 9.67 -31.87
CA TRP A 116 -7.10 8.69 -30.80
C TRP A 116 -7.26 9.39 -29.47
N GLN A 117 -8.21 8.94 -28.66
CA GLN A 117 -8.51 9.56 -27.38
C GLN A 117 -8.93 8.52 -26.35
N VAL A 118 -8.73 8.82 -25.08
CA VAL A 118 -9.18 7.96 -23.98
C VAL A 118 -10.65 8.26 -23.69
N THR A 119 -11.49 7.25 -23.83
CA THR A 119 -12.95 7.36 -23.57
C THR A 119 -13.39 6.66 -22.30
N ARG A 120 -12.60 5.69 -21.80
CA ARG A 120 -12.91 4.98 -20.56
C ARG A 120 -11.65 4.64 -19.79
N ILE A 121 -11.71 4.84 -18.48
CA ILE A 121 -10.65 4.50 -17.53
C ILE A 121 -11.20 3.58 -16.44
N GLU A 122 -10.78 2.32 -16.43
CA GLU A 122 -11.14 1.39 -15.36
C GLU A 122 -10.02 1.31 -14.34
N ARG A 123 -10.40 1.50 -13.06
CA ARG A 123 -9.53 1.35 -11.90
C ARG A 123 -10.10 0.26 -11.02
N ASP A 124 -9.24 -0.65 -10.58
CA ASP A 124 -9.60 -1.64 -9.56
C ASP A 124 -8.99 -1.19 -8.23
N PRO A 125 -9.78 -0.68 -7.26
CA PRO A 125 -9.27 -0.31 -5.95
C PRO A 125 -8.97 -1.59 -5.16
N ALA A 126 -7.91 -2.30 -5.55
CA ALA A 126 -7.51 -3.58 -4.97
C ALA A 126 -7.26 -3.48 -3.45
N GLU A 127 -6.95 -2.29 -2.94
CA GLU A 127 -6.81 -1.98 -1.51
C GLU A 127 -8.12 -2.17 -0.71
N ARG A 128 -9.30 -2.17 -1.36
CA ARG A 128 -10.59 -2.48 -0.72
C ARG A 128 -10.88 -3.97 -0.64
N LYS A 129 -10.12 -4.81 -1.35
CA LYS A 129 -10.36 -6.25 -1.37
C LYS A 129 -9.64 -6.88 -0.17
N PRO A 130 -10.34 -7.54 0.77
CA PRO A 130 -9.67 -8.26 1.82
C PRO A 130 -8.84 -9.39 1.22
N ALA A 131 -7.60 -9.54 1.68
CA ALA A 131 -6.81 -10.73 1.36
C ALA A 131 -7.49 -11.97 1.98
N GLY A 132 -8.14 -12.80 1.16
CA GLY A 132 -8.63 -14.12 1.59
C GLY A 132 -10.03 -14.19 2.25
N GLY A 133 -10.89 -13.17 2.15
CA GLY A 133 -12.25 -13.18 2.72
C GLY A 133 -12.30 -13.07 4.25
N GLU A 134 -13.49 -13.19 4.87
CA GLU A 134 -13.61 -13.26 6.33
C GLU A 134 -12.98 -14.56 6.85
N VAL A 135 -11.79 -14.44 7.43
CA VAL A 135 -11.06 -15.58 8.01
C VAL A 135 -11.21 -15.58 9.54
N PRO A 136 -11.50 -16.73 10.18
CA PRO A 136 -11.49 -16.86 11.63
C PRO A 136 -10.10 -16.55 12.19
N PHE A 137 -10.05 -15.81 13.30
CA PHE A 137 -8.84 -15.58 14.08
C PHE A 137 -9.08 -16.07 15.51
N GLU A 138 -8.24 -16.97 16.00
CA GLU A 138 -8.27 -17.50 17.35
C GLU A 138 -6.99 -17.11 18.10
N GLN A 139 -7.15 -16.58 19.31
CA GLN A 139 -6.00 -16.28 20.16
C GLN A 139 -5.40 -17.60 20.69
N ALA A 140 -4.14 -17.89 20.34
CA ALA A 140 -3.46 -19.06 20.88
C ALA A 140 -2.89 -18.78 22.28
N SER A 141 -3.17 -19.69 23.20
CA SER A 141 -2.45 -19.79 24.48
C SER A 141 -1.02 -20.30 24.24
N PHE A 142 -0.04 -19.65 24.85
CA PHE A 142 1.37 -19.98 24.68
C PHE A 142 1.72 -21.32 25.34
N ASN A 143 2.07 -22.34 24.54
CA ASN A 143 2.69 -23.57 25.02
C ASN A 143 4.15 -23.60 24.56
N GLN A 144 5.09 -23.59 25.52
CA GLN A 144 6.52 -23.76 25.26
C GLN A 144 6.80 -25.18 24.76
N GLY A 145 6.67 -25.40 23.45
CA GLY A 145 6.89 -26.72 22.86
C GLY A 145 6.69 -26.74 21.35
N GLY A 146 7.51 -25.99 20.61
CA GLY A 146 7.49 -25.99 19.15
C GLY A 146 8.90 -25.93 18.58
N SER A 147 9.19 -26.80 17.61
CA SER A 147 10.46 -26.83 16.89
C SER A 147 10.73 -25.52 16.15
N LEU A 148 11.97 -25.04 16.27
CA LEU A 148 12.46 -23.80 15.66
C LEU A 148 12.17 -23.76 14.14
N PRO A 149 11.70 -22.64 13.60
CA PRO A 149 11.45 -22.50 12.17
C PRO A 149 12.77 -22.53 11.37
N LEU A 150 12.76 -23.28 10.28
CA LEU A 150 13.78 -23.25 9.23
C LEU A 150 13.51 -22.06 8.31
N LEU A 151 13.87 -20.86 8.74
CA LEU A 151 14.09 -19.71 7.86
C LEU A 151 15.60 -19.46 7.79
N ASN A 152 16.06 -18.94 6.65
CA ASN A 152 17.46 -18.75 6.30
C ASN A 152 18.33 -18.35 7.50
N ARG A 153 19.35 -19.18 7.78
CA ARG A 153 20.32 -19.03 8.88
C ARG A 153 21.13 -17.73 8.79
N GLY A 154 21.04 -17.00 7.67
CA GLY A 154 21.64 -15.67 7.47
C GLY A 154 20.81 -14.51 8.02
N VAL A 155 19.51 -14.71 8.32
CA VAL A 155 18.62 -13.72 8.94
C VAL A 155 18.35 -14.05 10.41
N LEU A 156 18.57 -15.30 10.80
CA LEU A 156 18.41 -15.80 12.16
C LEU A 156 19.75 -15.88 12.91
N GLY A 157 20.21 -14.74 13.42
CA GLY A 157 21.26 -14.69 14.44
C GLY A 157 20.76 -15.23 15.79
N PHE A 158 20.47 -16.53 15.89
CA PHE A 158 20.10 -17.16 17.16
C PHE A 158 21.33 -17.69 17.89
N GLY A 159 21.82 -16.86 18.81
CA GLY A 159 22.39 -17.33 20.07
C GLY A 159 21.33 -17.15 21.15
N SER A 160 20.91 -18.25 21.78
CA SER A 160 20.02 -18.26 22.92
C SER A 160 20.57 -17.39 24.05
N SER A 161 19.91 -16.27 24.33
CA SER A 161 19.97 -15.60 25.64
C SER A 161 18.60 -14.98 25.94
N ALA A 162 18.16 -15.10 27.19
CA ALA A 162 16.99 -14.42 27.76
C ALA A 162 17.22 -12.91 27.87
N ARG A 163 17.56 -12.26 26.76
CA ARG A 163 17.65 -10.82 26.63
C ARG A 163 16.46 -10.36 25.79
N PRO A 164 15.77 -9.28 26.23
CA PRO A 164 14.67 -8.73 25.45
C PRO A 164 15.17 -8.41 24.04
N SER A 165 14.42 -8.85 23.03
CA SER A 165 14.73 -8.52 21.64
C SER A 165 14.32 -7.08 21.40
N ARG A 166 15.26 -6.23 20.95
CA ARG A 166 14.98 -4.83 20.65
C ARG A 166 14.43 -4.71 19.23
N TYR A 167 13.30 -4.03 19.08
CA TYR A 167 12.76 -3.64 17.79
C TYR A 167 13.60 -2.51 17.18
N ARG A 168 14.11 -2.73 15.97
CA ARG A 168 14.97 -1.81 15.21
C ARG A 168 14.12 -1.13 14.16
N ARG A 169 13.49 -0.04 14.58
CA ARG A 169 12.55 0.76 13.78
C ARG A 169 13.14 1.22 12.44
N GLU A 170 14.40 1.63 12.47
CA GLU A 170 15.13 2.08 11.29
C GLU A 170 15.34 0.95 10.28
N GLU A 171 15.53 -0.29 10.74
CA GLU A 171 15.65 -1.47 9.86
C GLU A 171 14.30 -1.85 9.24
N ALA A 172 13.20 -1.73 10.00
CA ALA A 172 11.86 -1.91 9.44
C ALA A 172 11.56 -0.87 8.35
N ALA A 173 11.85 0.40 8.61
CA ALA A 173 11.69 1.47 7.63
C ALA A 173 12.61 1.31 6.41
N ALA A 174 13.88 0.93 6.61
CA ALA A 174 14.83 0.69 5.53
C ALA A 174 14.43 -0.50 4.66
N TYR A 175 13.94 -1.59 5.25
CA TYR A 175 13.39 -2.72 4.52
C TYR A 175 12.19 -2.29 3.66
N ALA A 176 11.28 -1.53 4.25
CA ALA A 176 10.13 -1.00 3.54
C ALA A 176 10.58 -0.15 2.34
N ASP A 177 11.54 0.74 2.53
CA ASP A 177 12.10 1.58 1.47
C ASP A 177 12.85 0.83 0.38
N GLN A 178 13.45 -0.33 0.71
CA GLN A 178 14.12 -1.18 -0.26
C GLN A 178 13.12 -1.89 -1.17
N TRP A 179 12.02 -2.40 -0.62
CA TRP A 179 11.09 -3.28 -1.31
C TRP A 179 9.79 -2.61 -1.74
N TRP A 180 9.66 -1.28 -1.63
CA TRP A 180 8.40 -0.58 -1.91
C TRP A 180 7.82 -0.81 -3.33
N ASP A 181 8.66 -1.06 -4.34
CA ASP A 181 8.27 -1.26 -5.74
C ASP A 181 8.49 -2.69 -6.27
N SER A 182 8.84 -3.64 -5.41
CA SER A 182 9.12 -5.03 -5.82
C SER A 182 8.91 -6.03 -4.69
N PHE A 183 8.68 -7.30 -5.05
CA PHE A 183 8.56 -8.36 -4.04
C PHE A 183 9.92 -8.89 -3.64
N ASN A 184 10.15 -9.09 -2.34
CA ASN A 184 11.32 -9.82 -1.86
C ASN A 184 11.19 -11.32 -2.25
N PRO A 185 12.12 -11.88 -3.05
CA PRO A 185 12.06 -13.27 -3.51
C PRO A 185 12.19 -14.31 -2.39
N GLU A 186 12.57 -13.93 -1.17
CA GLU A 186 12.56 -14.83 -0.01
C GLU A 186 11.14 -15.11 0.53
N PHE A 187 10.15 -14.33 0.10
CA PHE A 187 8.76 -14.44 0.52
C PHE A 187 7.83 -14.70 -0.67
N GLU A 188 6.68 -15.30 -0.40
CA GLU A 188 5.62 -15.49 -1.39
C GLU A 188 5.06 -14.11 -1.79
N ALA A 189 4.86 -13.91 -3.09
CA ALA A 189 4.20 -12.73 -3.62
C ALA A 189 2.68 -12.97 -3.65
N PHE A 190 1.91 -11.99 -3.19
CA PHE A 190 0.44 -12.03 -3.19
C PHE A 190 -0.14 -10.96 -4.13
N ASP A 191 -1.34 -11.19 -4.64
CA ASP A 191 -2.07 -10.17 -5.42
C ASP A 191 -2.54 -9.01 -4.54
N VAL A 192 -2.97 -9.32 -3.31
CA VAL A 192 -3.23 -8.36 -2.22
C VAL A 192 -2.16 -8.59 -1.17
N ASP A 193 -1.16 -7.70 -1.12
CA ASP A 193 0.12 -7.97 -0.46
C ASP A 193 0.43 -7.03 0.71
N CYS A 194 -0.46 -6.07 1.01
CA CYS A 194 -0.21 -5.06 2.04
C CYS A 194 0.34 -5.67 3.34
N THR A 195 -0.34 -6.67 3.90
CA THR A 195 0.00 -7.25 5.20
C THR A 195 1.22 -8.17 5.16
N ASN A 196 1.40 -8.92 4.08
CA ASN A 196 2.61 -9.72 3.90
C ASN A 196 3.85 -8.83 3.85
N TYR A 197 3.78 -7.72 3.11
CA TYR A 197 4.83 -6.70 3.09
C TYR A 197 5.05 -6.04 4.46
N ILE A 198 3.98 -5.63 5.17
CA ILE A 198 4.12 -5.07 6.54
C ILE A 198 4.76 -6.09 7.49
N SER A 199 4.34 -7.35 7.44
CA SER A 199 4.92 -8.41 8.28
C SER A 199 6.41 -8.63 7.98
N GLN A 200 6.82 -8.55 6.72
CA GLN A 200 8.24 -8.58 6.36
C GLN A 200 9.01 -7.38 6.95
N CYS A 201 8.43 -6.17 6.94
CA CYS A 201 9.03 -4.99 7.54
C CYS A 201 9.19 -5.15 9.07
N LEU A 202 8.16 -5.63 9.75
CA LEU A 202 8.20 -5.91 11.20
C LEU A 202 9.25 -6.98 11.53
N PHE A 203 9.32 -8.05 10.71
CA PHE A 203 10.30 -9.11 10.87
C PHE A 203 11.73 -8.61 10.63
N ALA A 204 11.96 -7.79 9.60
CA ALA A 204 13.25 -7.16 9.34
C ALA A 204 13.68 -6.23 10.49
N GLY A 205 12.72 -5.55 11.13
CA GLY A 205 12.94 -4.79 12.36
C GLY A 205 13.24 -5.65 13.59
N GLY A 206 13.25 -6.98 13.49
CA GLY A 206 13.61 -7.89 14.58
C GLY A 206 12.45 -8.28 15.50
N ALA A 207 11.19 -8.08 15.08
CA ALA A 207 10.03 -8.59 15.81
C ALA A 207 10.08 -10.13 15.88
N PRO A 208 9.92 -10.73 17.07
CA PRO A 208 10.03 -12.17 17.25
C PRO A 208 8.81 -12.90 16.68
N ILE A 209 9.08 -13.99 15.95
CA ILE A 209 8.06 -14.86 15.38
C ILE A 209 7.34 -15.64 16.48
N HIS A 210 6.00 -15.63 16.44
CA HIS A 210 5.15 -16.45 17.29
C HIS A 210 4.57 -17.61 16.47
N TYR A 211 5.33 -18.71 16.40
CA TYR A 211 4.95 -19.91 15.66
C TYR A 211 4.01 -20.82 16.48
N THR A 212 2.81 -21.08 15.95
CA THR A 212 1.82 -21.99 16.55
C THR A 212 1.56 -23.22 15.70
N GLY A 213 1.96 -23.21 14.42
CA GLY A 213 1.63 -24.24 13.43
C GLY A 213 0.18 -24.24 12.96
N LYS A 214 -0.65 -23.33 13.47
CA LYS A 214 -2.05 -23.11 13.09
C LYS A 214 -2.18 -21.79 12.34
N ARG A 215 -3.01 -21.73 11.29
CA ARG A 215 -3.10 -20.51 10.46
C ARG A 215 -3.87 -19.40 11.18
N GLU A 216 -4.85 -19.78 11.96
CA GLU A 216 -5.75 -18.93 12.74
C GLU A 216 -5.10 -18.27 13.96
N SER A 217 -3.83 -18.58 14.28
CA SER A 217 -3.18 -18.07 15.49
C SER A 217 -1.68 -17.82 15.34
N GLY A 218 -1.13 -17.01 16.24
CA GLY A 218 0.28 -16.60 16.22
C GLY A 218 0.54 -15.51 15.19
N TRP A 219 1.82 -15.27 14.92
CA TRP A 219 2.31 -14.41 13.83
C TRP A 219 3.60 -15.04 13.29
N TRP A 220 3.48 -15.76 12.17
CA TRP A 220 4.55 -16.60 11.66
C TRP A 220 4.46 -16.89 10.17
N TYR A 221 5.63 -17.14 9.56
CA TYR A 221 5.78 -17.51 8.15
C TYR A 221 6.86 -18.59 7.98
N LYS A 222 6.61 -19.53 7.07
CA LYS A 222 7.55 -20.59 6.64
C LYS A 222 7.51 -20.82 5.12
N GLY A 223 6.79 -19.98 4.38
CA GLY A 223 6.58 -20.13 2.94
C GLY A 223 5.71 -21.33 2.57
N ARG A 224 5.85 -21.78 1.32
CA ARG A 224 5.05 -22.88 0.76
C ARG A 224 5.85 -24.17 0.80
N VAL A 225 5.33 -25.20 1.48
CA VAL A 225 5.98 -26.51 1.61
C VAL A 225 5.03 -27.60 1.15
N ALA A 226 5.46 -28.42 0.18
CA ALA A 226 4.64 -29.47 -0.42
C ALA A 226 3.25 -28.99 -0.87
N GLY A 227 3.19 -27.80 -1.47
CA GLY A 227 1.96 -27.15 -1.94
C GLY A 227 1.09 -26.52 -0.84
N ARG A 228 1.45 -26.68 0.44
CA ARG A 228 0.71 -26.11 1.57
C ARG A 228 1.22 -24.73 1.94
N GLU A 229 0.29 -23.86 2.29
CA GLU A 229 0.54 -22.51 2.81
C GLU A 229 0.93 -22.61 4.29
N LEU A 230 2.20 -22.36 4.60
CA LEU A 230 2.70 -22.38 5.98
C LEU A 230 2.96 -20.96 6.46
N TRP A 231 1.89 -20.23 6.74
CA TRP A 231 1.90 -18.94 7.42
C TRP A 231 0.57 -18.70 8.13
N SER A 232 0.60 -17.87 9.18
CA SER A 232 -0.61 -17.42 9.87
C SER A 232 -1.40 -16.41 9.04
N TYR A 233 -2.71 -16.30 9.27
CA TYR A 233 -3.53 -15.25 8.67
C TYR A 233 -3.03 -13.87 9.10
N SER A 234 -2.63 -13.68 10.36
CA SER A 234 -2.01 -12.44 10.84
C SER A 234 -0.73 -12.05 10.10
N TRP A 235 -0.05 -12.97 9.42
CA TRP A 235 1.10 -12.63 8.58
C TRP A 235 0.67 -12.01 7.23
N ALA A 236 -0.47 -12.43 6.67
CA ALA A 236 -0.84 -12.14 5.28
C ALA A 236 -2.18 -11.40 5.10
N VAL A 237 -2.99 -11.24 6.16
CA VAL A 237 -4.34 -10.66 6.11
C VAL A 237 -4.47 -9.51 7.08
N SER A 238 -4.85 -8.33 6.56
CA SER A 238 -4.82 -7.06 7.30
C SER A 238 -5.67 -7.08 8.57
N ASN A 239 -6.93 -7.49 8.45
CA ASN A 239 -7.84 -7.63 9.59
C ASN A 239 -7.32 -8.63 10.65
N SER A 240 -6.63 -9.69 10.23
CA SER A 240 -6.05 -10.65 11.18
C SER A 240 -4.80 -10.11 11.88
N LEU A 241 -3.98 -9.30 11.21
CA LEU A 241 -2.84 -8.64 11.84
C LEU A 241 -3.31 -7.56 12.82
N GLU A 242 -4.34 -6.79 12.48
CA GLU A 242 -4.96 -5.79 13.35
C GLU A 242 -5.40 -6.44 14.67
N ARG A 243 -6.21 -7.51 14.58
CA ARG A 243 -6.69 -8.27 15.76
C ARG A 243 -5.55 -8.88 16.56
N TYR A 244 -4.50 -9.34 15.88
CA TYR A 244 -3.30 -9.87 16.53
C TYR A 244 -2.61 -8.75 17.34
N LEU A 245 -2.33 -7.59 16.75
CA LEU A 245 -1.68 -6.48 17.44
C LEU A 245 -2.51 -5.93 18.59
N GLY A 246 -3.85 -5.87 18.44
CA GLY A 246 -4.77 -5.41 19.49
C GLY A 246 -4.91 -6.35 20.69
N SER A 247 -4.44 -7.60 20.60
CA SER A 247 -4.62 -8.62 21.65
C SER A 247 -3.35 -9.35 22.07
N SER A 248 -2.26 -9.22 21.31
CA SER A 248 -1.01 -9.92 21.58
C SER A 248 -0.37 -9.46 22.88
N SER A 249 0.00 -10.43 23.72
CA SER A 249 0.71 -10.20 24.99
C SER A 249 2.11 -10.81 25.00
N TRP A 250 2.55 -11.40 23.88
CA TRP A 250 3.85 -12.05 23.77
C TRP A 250 4.41 -11.95 22.35
N GLY A 251 5.73 -11.84 22.24
CA GLY A 251 6.40 -11.71 20.96
C GLY A 251 6.12 -10.33 20.37
N LEU A 252 5.75 -10.25 19.08
CA LEU A 252 5.27 -8.99 18.49
C LEU A 252 4.05 -8.46 19.26
N THR A 253 4.23 -7.36 19.98
CA THR A 253 3.20 -6.63 20.73
C THR A 253 3.17 -5.17 20.30
N ALA A 254 2.03 -4.51 20.51
CA ALA A 254 1.84 -3.10 20.20
C ALA A 254 0.88 -2.45 21.18
N GLU A 255 0.97 -1.13 21.30
CA GLU A 255 -0.01 -0.29 21.96
C GLU A 255 -0.86 0.42 20.90
N GLN A 256 -2.18 0.34 21.03
CA GLN A 256 -3.05 1.15 20.19
C GLN A 256 -2.99 2.61 20.66
N VAL A 257 -2.59 3.51 19.76
CA VAL A 257 -2.52 4.95 20.03
C VAL A 257 -3.69 5.67 19.38
N SER A 258 -4.03 6.84 19.91
CA SER A 258 -5.25 7.58 19.53
C SER A 258 -5.04 8.51 18.33
N ARG A 259 -3.80 8.92 18.06
CA ARG A 259 -3.49 9.91 17.03
C ARG A 259 -2.24 9.53 16.23
N PRO A 260 -2.17 9.93 14.95
CA PRO A 260 -1.02 9.62 14.09
C PRO A 260 0.30 10.25 14.55
N GLU A 261 0.29 11.36 15.29
CA GLU A 261 1.54 12.01 15.76
C GLU A 261 2.21 11.23 16.90
N GLN A 262 1.53 10.23 17.45
CA GLN A 262 2.09 9.32 18.45
C GLN A 262 2.89 8.18 17.80
N LEU A 263 2.84 8.06 16.47
CA LEU A 263 3.54 7.03 15.72
C LEU A 263 5.02 7.37 15.53
N MET A 264 5.82 6.33 15.48
CA MET A 264 7.26 6.32 15.22
C MET A 264 7.55 5.48 13.97
N LEU A 265 8.79 5.54 13.47
CA LEU A 265 9.24 4.63 12.40
C LEU A 265 8.95 3.17 12.76
N GLY A 266 8.52 2.39 11.77
CA GLY A 266 8.15 0.98 11.94
C GLY A 266 6.76 0.74 12.52
N ASP A 267 6.05 1.79 12.97
CA ASP A 267 4.67 1.65 13.44
C ASP A 267 3.69 1.42 12.28
N VAL A 268 2.52 0.86 12.62
CA VAL A 268 1.56 0.36 11.63
C VAL A 268 0.24 1.13 11.71
N ILE A 269 -0.34 1.40 10.55
CA ILE A 269 -1.67 1.99 10.40
C ILE A 269 -2.56 1.00 9.65
N PHE A 270 -3.78 0.81 10.13
CA PHE A 270 -4.82 0.03 9.45
C PHE A 270 -5.96 0.92 8.99
N TYR A 271 -6.57 0.54 7.87
CA TYR A 271 -7.62 1.27 7.19
C TYR A 271 -8.80 0.33 6.99
N ASP A 272 -9.93 0.72 7.55
CA ASP A 272 -11.25 0.18 7.28
C ASP A 272 -11.96 1.19 6.36
N TRP A 273 -11.99 0.92 5.05
CA TRP A 273 -12.39 1.90 4.03
C TRP A 273 -13.87 2.25 4.05
N ASP A 274 -14.73 1.31 4.44
CA ASP A 274 -16.19 1.41 4.43
C ASP A 274 -16.80 1.51 5.83
N GLY A 275 -15.99 1.32 6.89
CA GLY A 275 -16.39 1.48 8.28
C GLY A 275 -17.17 0.29 8.83
N ASP A 276 -17.04 -0.89 8.21
CA ASP A 276 -17.78 -2.09 8.59
C ASP A 276 -17.14 -2.89 9.74
N GLY A 277 -15.95 -2.47 10.20
CA GLY A 277 -15.16 -3.11 11.23
C GLY A 277 -14.11 -4.10 10.70
N THR A 278 -14.00 -4.27 9.38
CA THR A 278 -13.01 -5.13 8.72
C THR A 278 -11.90 -4.28 8.12
N PHE A 279 -10.70 -4.35 8.69
CA PHE A 279 -9.57 -3.59 8.15
C PHE A 279 -9.02 -4.23 6.87
N GLN A 280 -9.27 -3.58 5.72
CA GLN A 280 -8.88 -4.13 4.41
C GLN A 280 -7.44 -3.80 4.03
N HIS A 281 -6.85 -2.73 4.58
CA HIS A 281 -5.50 -2.29 4.23
C HIS A 281 -4.62 -1.98 5.45
N SER A 282 -3.30 -2.12 5.27
CA SER A 282 -2.30 -1.80 6.28
C SER A 282 -1.05 -1.19 5.66
N THR A 283 -0.42 -0.26 6.39
CA THR A 283 0.78 0.48 5.98
C THR A 283 1.78 0.59 7.11
N VAL A 284 3.07 0.79 6.81
CA VAL A 284 4.13 1.01 7.81
C VAL A 284 4.68 2.43 7.71
N VAL A 285 4.91 3.08 8.86
CA VAL A 285 5.52 4.41 8.95
C VAL A 285 7.01 4.32 8.63
N THR A 286 7.45 5.10 7.65
CA THR A 286 8.83 5.07 7.12
C THR A 286 9.53 6.43 7.17
N ALA A 287 8.76 7.52 7.25
CA ALA A 287 9.28 8.87 7.39
C ALA A 287 8.22 9.80 8.03
N PHE A 288 8.56 11.08 8.14
CA PHE A 288 7.65 12.13 8.57
C PHE A 288 7.77 13.35 7.65
N ASP A 289 6.68 14.07 7.46
CA ASP A 289 6.71 15.35 6.76
C ASP A 289 7.26 16.48 7.64
N ALA A 290 7.39 17.68 7.08
CA ALA A 290 7.87 18.86 7.81
C ALA A 290 6.98 19.28 9.01
N GLY A 291 5.74 18.79 9.07
CA GLY A 291 4.82 19.01 10.19
C GLY A 291 4.87 17.91 11.26
N GLY A 292 5.73 16.90 11.11
CA GLY A 292 5.81 15.74 12.00
C GLY A 292 4.71 14.71 11.78
N MET A 293 3.99 14.78 10.66
CA MET A 293 2.94 13.81 10.34
C MET A 293 3.54 12.60 9.61
N PRO A 294 3.05 11.37 9.87
CA PRO A 294 3.64 10.16 9.30
C PRO A 294 3.55 10.12 7.77
N LEU A 295 4.62 9.62 7.16
CA LEU A 295 4.69 9.17 5.79
C LEU A 295 4.88 7.66 5.79
N VAL A 296 4.14 6.97 4.93
CA VAL A 296 4.03 5.51 4.96
C VAL A 296 4.44 4.87 3.64
N ASN A 297 4.88 3.61 3.75
CA ASN A 297 5.02 2.70 2.61
C ASN A 297 3.96 1.60 2.67
N ALA A 298 3.57 1.10 1.51
CA ALA A 298 2.53 0.08 1.37
C ALA A 298 2.65 -0.71 0.06
N HIS A 299 2.04 -1.89 0.05
CA HIS A 299 1.85 -2.77 -1.13
C HIS A 299 0.36 -2.89 -1.51
N THR A 300 0.04 -3.69 -2.54
CA THR A 300 -1.25 -3.74 -3.27
C THR A 300 -1.35 -2.61 -4.29
N VAL A 301 -1.26 -1.36 -3.82
CA VAL A 301 -0.79 -0.23 -4.63
C VAL A 301 0.53 0.21 -4.04
N SER A 302 1.63 -0.20 -4.68
CA SER A 302 2.99 0.11 -4.22
C SER A 302 3.14 1.62 -4.03
N SER A 303 3.36 2.01 -2.79
CA SER A 303 3.42 3.41 -2.35
C SER A 303 4.63 3.60 -1.48
N ARG A 304 5.36 4.71 -1.68
CA ARG A 304 6.49 5.11 -0.85
C ARG A 304 6.36 6.56 -0.42
N HIS A 305 6.59 6.79 0.86
CA HIS A 305 6.53 8.11 1.50
C HIS A 305 5.20 8.85 1.23
N ARG A 306 4.11 8.09 1.14
CA ARG A 306 2.76 8.63 0.94
C ARG A 306 2.25 9.18 2.25
N TYR A 307 1.49 10.27 2.21
CA TYR A 307 0.89 10.83 3.42
C TYR A 307 -0.14 9.84 4.02
N TRP A 308 -0.06 9.65 5.34
CA TRP A 308 -0.72 8.55 6.05
C TRP A 308 -2.24 8.47 5.92
N ASP A 309 -2.95 9.58 5.70
CA ASP A 309 -4.42 9.56 5.73
C ASP A 309 -5.06 8.96 4.47
N TYR A 310 -4.28 8.74 3.41
CA TYR A 310 -4.72 8.15 2.15
C TYR A 310 -5.90 8.85 1.47
N LYS A 311 -6.23 10.10 1.82
CA LYS A 311 -7.35 10.85 1.22
C LYS A 311 -7.19 11.06 -0.30
N ASN A 312 -5.95 10.97 -0.79
CA ASN A 312 -5.64 11.00 -2.23
C ASN A 312 -5.88 9.66 -2.96
N SER A 313 -6.19 8.57 -2.24
CA SER A 313 -6.51 7.25 -2.80
C SER A 313 -7.92 7.19 -3.38
N TYR A 314 -8.09 6.30 -4.36
CA TYR A 314 -9.41 5.88 -4.84
C TYR A 314 -10.09 4.91 -3.88
N ALA A 315 -9.33 4.27 -2.97
CA ALA A 315 -9.90 3.38 -1.95
C ALA A 315 -10.60 4.14 -0.81
N TRP A 316 -10.12 5.35 -0.49
CA TRP A 316 -10.63 6.17 0.61
C TRP A 316 -12.10 6.60 0.43
N THR A 317 -12.84 6.64 1.53
CA THR A 317 -14.22 7.17 1.61
C THR A 317 -14.40 7.99 2.89
N ASP A 318 -15.49 8.75 2.98
CA ASP A 318 -15.83 9.48 4.21
C ASP A 318 -16.13 8.55 5.42
N ASN A 319 -16.39 7.25 5.17
CA ASN A 319 -16.58 6.25 6.22
C ASN A 319 -15.26 5.64 6.71
N THR A 320 -14.12 6.05 6.16
CA THR A 320 -12.83 5.40 6.49
C THR A 320 -12.49 5.54 7.97
N VAL A 321 -12.26 4.41 8.64
CA VAL A 321 -11.83 4.32 10.03
C VAL A 321 -10.36 3.89 10.11
N TYR A 322 -9.58 4.57 10.94
CA TYR A 322 -8.17 4.27 11.15
C TYR A 322 -7.93 3.56 12.49
N ARG A 323 -6.90 2.72 12.52
CA ARG A 323 -6.26 2.22 13.75
C ARG A 323 -4.76 2.45 13.69
N PHE A 324 -4.20 2.98 14.77
CA PHE A 324 -2.80 3.31 14.89
C PHE A 324 -2.17 2.41 15.95
N TYR A 325 -1.11 1.70 15.59
CA TYR A 325 -0.41 0.80 16.50
C TYR A 325 1.05 1.20 16.63
N HIS A 326 1.43 1.57 17.85
CA HIS A 326 2.81 1.77 18.26
C HIS A 326 3.43 0.43 18.64
N ILE A 327 4.40 -0.05 17.85
CA ILE A 327 5.05 -1.35 18.08
C ILE A 327 5.95 -1.24 19.31
N ALA A 328 5.95 -2.24 20.19
CA ALA A 328 6.79 -2.21 21.38
C ALA A 328 8.29 -2.21 21.02
N ASP A 329 9.10 -1.41 21.71
CA ASP A 329 10.55 -1.34 21.48
C ASP A 329 11.31 -2.58 21.95
N TYR A 330 10.71 -3.35 22.86
CA TYR A 330 11.30 -4.52 23.49
C TYR A 330 10.26 -5.63 23.69
N PHE A 331 10.67 -6.87 23.43
CA PHE A 331 9.84 -8.08 23.53
C PHE A 331 10.38 -9.11 24.51
#